data_AF-A0A6P7HH67-F1
#
_entry.id   AF-A0A6P7HH67-F1
#
_cell.length_a   1.000
_cell.length_b   1.000
_cell.length_c   1.000
_cell.angle_alpha   90.00
_cell.angle_beta   90.00
_cell.angle_gamma   90.00
#
_symmetry.space_group_name_H-M   'P 1'
#
loop_
_entity.id
_entity.type
_entity.pdbx_description
1 polymer ?
#
loop_
_entity_poly.entity_id
_entity_poly.type
_entity_poly.pdbx_seq_one_letter_code
_entity_poly.pdbx_strand_id
1 'polypeptide(L)' 'MAPGVTVVNSTKQKDELIIEGNSLEDVSKSAALIQQSTTVKNKDIRKFLDGLYVSEKTTVVQEE' A
#
# COMPACT_ATOMS: atom_id res chain seq x y z
N MET A 1 2.52 -10.08 7.16
CA MET A 1 2.18 -8.71 7.60
C MET A 1 2.10 -8.65 9.09
N ALA A 2 2.11 -7.44 9.67
CA ALA A 2 1.89 -7.28 11.10
C ALA A 2 0.53 -7.90 11.51
N PRO A 3 0.42 -8.46 12.73
CA PRO A 3 -0.83 -9.06 13.19
C PRO A 3 -1.94 -8.01 13.22
N GLY A 4 -3.14 -8.36 12.73
CA GLY A 4 -4.29 -7.45 12.68
C GLY A 4 -4.35 -6.52 11.45
N VAL A 5 -3.42 -6.68 10.50
CA VAL A 5 -3.46 -6.00 9.19
C VAL A 5 -3.94 -6.97 8.11
N THR A 6 -4.98 -6.60 7.39
CA THR A 6 -5.53 -7.34 6.24
C THR A 6 -5.21 -6.62 4.93
N VAL A 7 -4.98 -7.39 3.88
CA VAL A 7 -4.71 -6.86 2.53
C VAL A 7 -5.69 -7.50 1.57
N VAL A 8 -6.43 -6.69 0.82
CA VAL A 8 -7.39 -7.15 -0.17
C VAL A 8 -7.20 -6.41 -1.50
N ASN A 9 -7.50 -7.08 -2.59
CA ASN A 9 -7.55 -6.44 -3.91
C ASN A 9 -8.83 -5.59 -3.99
N SER A 10 -8.69 -4.35 -4.49
CA SER A 10 -9.82 -3.48 -4.74
C SER A 10 -10.76 -4.11 -5.77
N THR A 11 -12.05 -4.15 -5.46
CA THR A 11 -13.09 -4.61 -6.40
C THR A 11 -13.55 -3.48 -7.34
N LYS A 12 -13.28 -2.22 -6.96
CA LYS A 12 -13.72 -1.03 -7.68
C LYS A 12 -12.68 -0.52 -8.67
N GLN A 13 -11.40 -0.70 -8.36
CA GLN A 13 -10.30 -0.21 -9.19
C GLN A 13 -9.31 -1.32 -9.50
N LYS A 14 -8.89 -1.39 -10.76
CA LYS A 14 -7.89 -2.34 -11.23
C LYS A 14 -6.51 -1.96 -10.67
N ASP A 15 -5.72 -2.97 -10.30
CA ASP A 15 -4.33 -2.83 -9.84
C ASP A 15 -4.17 -2.01 -8.54
N GLU A 16 -5.17 -2.05 -7.66
CA GLU A 16 -5.15 -1.40 -6.35
C GLU A 16 -5.21 -2.44 -5.21
N LEU A 17 -4.38 -2.24 -4.18
CA LEU A 17 -4.41 -3.00 -2.93
C LEU A 17 -4.90 -2.11 -1.80
N ILE A 18 -5.89 -2.59 -1.06
CA ILE A 18 -6.41 -1.94 0.14
C ILE A 18 -5.78 -2.64 1.35
N ILE A 19 -5.13 -1.85 2.21
CA ILE A 19 -4.48 -2.32 3.44
C ILE A 19 -5.26 -1.74 4.61
N GLU A 20 -5.86 -2.60 5.41
CA GLU A 20 -6.75 -2.22 6.50
C GLU A 20 -6.28 -2.81 7.82
N GLY A 21 -6.54 -2.11 8.91
CA GLY A 21 -6.20 -2.54 10.25
C GLY A 21 -6.42 -1.43 11.26
N ASN A 22 -6.63 -1.79 12.52
CA ASN A 22 -6.92 -0.81 13.58
C ASN A 22 -5.67 -0.03 14.05
N SER A 23 -4.49 -0.61 13.89
CA SER A 23 -3.21 0.02 14.26
C SER A 23 -2.63 0.78 13.07
N LEU A 24 -2.62 2.11 13.17
CA LEU A 24 -2.09 2.99 12.11
C LEU A 24 -0.60 2.73 11.84
N GLU A 25 0.18 2.44 12.89
CA GLU A 25 1.61 2.14 12.77
C GLU A 25 1.83 0.85 11.99
N ASP A 26 1.08 -0.20 12.31
CA ASP A 26 1.20 -1.50 11.65
C ASP A 26 0.74 -1.46 10.20
N VAL A 27 -0.36 -0.76 9.91
CA VAL A 27 -0.85 -0.53 8.54
C VAL A 27 0.18 0.26 7.74
N SER A 28 0.70 1.36 8.30
CA SER A 28 1.67 2.22 7.62
C SER A 28 2.99 1.50 7.36
N LYS A 29 3.48 0.73 8.34
CA LYS A 29 4.70 -0.08 8.20
C LYS A 29 4.52 -1.18 7.17
N SER A 30 3.36 -1.81 7.14
CA SER A 30 3.00 -2.83 6.15
C SER A 30 3.00 -2.26 4.72
N ALA A 31 2.39 -1.10 4.52
CA ALA A 31 2.41 -0.39 3.23
C ALA A 31 3.84 -0.02 2.79
N ALA A 32 4.64 0.51 3.70
CA ALA A 32 6.04 0.88 3.42
C ALA A 32 6.89 -0.33 2.98
N LEU A 33 6.71 -1.48 3.64
CA LEU A 33 7.42 -2.72 3.28
C LEU A 33 7.06 -3.22 1.88
N ILE A 34 5.79 -3.11 1.47
CA ILE A 34 5.35 -3.48 0.11
C ILE A 34 6.03 -2.59 -0.94
N GLN A 35 6.01 -1.27 -0.71
CA GLN A 35 6.65 -0.31 -1.62
C GLN A 35 8.17 -0.56 -1.74
N GLN A 36 8.86 -0.74 -0.61
CA GLN A 36 10.30 -1.03 -0.61
C GLN A 36 10.64 -2.35 -1.33
N SER A 37 9.76 -3.34 -1.23
CA SER A 37 9.95 -4.65 -1.88
C SER A 37 9.83 -4.57 -3.41
N THR A 38 9.09 -3.59 -3.93
CA THR A 38 8.84 -3.40 -5.37
C THR A 38 9.73 -2.33 -6.01
N THR A 39 10.62 -1.69 -5.22
CA THR A 39 11.49 -0.63 -5.73
C THR A 39 12.52 -1.18 -6.72
N VAL A 40 12.57 -0.58 -7.92
CA VAL A 40 13.51 -0.94 -8.98
C VAL A 40 14.96 -0.73 -8.53
N LYS A 41 15.81 -1.73 -8.79
CA LYS A 41 17.25 -1.70 -8.47
C LYS A 41 18.09 -1.68 -9.75
N ASN A 42 19.26 -1.04 -9.71
CA ASN A 42 20.25 -1.01 -10.79
C ASN A 42 19.72 -0.46 -12.14
N LYS A 43 18.75 0.46 -12.10
CA LYS A 43 18.20 1.21 -13.25
C LYS A 43 17.94 2.67 -12.84
N ASP A 44 17.73 3.56 -13.82
CA ASP A 44 17.31 4.94 -13.54
C ASP A 44 15.82 4.95 -13.14
N ILE A 45 15.59 5.20 -11.86
CA ILE A 45 14.26 5.25 -11.24
C ILE A 45 13.36 6.37 -11.80
N ARG A 46 13.92 7.37 -12.49
CA ARG A 46 13.14 8.44 -13.13
C ARG A 46 12.57 8.01 -14.49
N LYS A 47 13.08 6.90 -15.04
CA LYS A 47 12.61 6.32 -16.30
C LYS A 47 11.80 5.05 -16.05
N PHE A 48 12.26 4.21 -15.13
CA PHE A 48 11.58 3.00 -14.71
C PHE A 48 10.81 3.30 -13.42
N LEU A 49 9.57 3.77 -13.60
CA LEU A 49 8.67 4.16 -12.50
C LEU A 49 7.89 2.99 -11.92
N ASP A 50 8.18 1.76 -12.35
CA ASP A 50 7.53 0.54 -11.86
C ASP A 50 7.67 0.42 -10.34
N GLY A 51 6.56 0.09 -9.68
CA GLY A 51 6.50 -0.03 -8.23
C GLY A 51 5.07 0.05 -7.74
N LEU A 52 4.87 -0.24 -6.46
CA LEU A 52 3.59 -0.06 -5.78
C LEU A 52 3.66 1.16 -4.87
N TYR A 53 2.78 2.13 -5.09
CA TYR A 53 2.77 3.41 -4.39
C TYR A 53 1.50 3.59 -3.57
N VAL A 54 1.60 4.35 -2.49
CA VAL A 54 0.43 4.74 -1.68
C VAL A 54 -0.35 5.81 -2.45
N SER A 55 -1.53 5.45 -2.92
CA SER A 55 -2.46 6.37 -3.60
C SER A 55 -3.18 7.29 -2.61
N GLU A 56 -3.72 6.72 -1.55
CA GLU A 56 -4.57 7.42 -0.58
C GLU A 56 -4.34 6.87 0.85
N LYS A 57 -4.66 7.70 1.85
CA LYS A 57 -4.70 7.31 3.26
C LYS A 57 -6.02 7.79 3.84
N THR A 58 -6.88 6.84 4.21
CA THR A 58 -8.23 7.12 4.72
C THR A 58 -8.56 6.22 5.91
N THR A 59 -9.69 6.48 6.55
CA THR A 59 -10.33 5.56 7.48
C THR A 59 -11.32 4.66 6.75
N VAL A 60 -11.50 3.44 7.26
CA VAL A 60 -12.43 2.45 6.68
C VAL A 60 -13.88 2.96 6.71
N VAL A 61 -14.26 3.66 7.78
CA VAL A 61 -15.54 4.36 7.87
C VAL A 61 -15.32 5.78 7.32
N GLN A 62 -16.08 6.12 6.28
CA GLN A 62 -16.12 7.47 5.74
C GLN A 62 -17.14 8.28 6.55
N GLU A 63 -16.76 9.46 7.03
CA GLU A 63 -17.71 10.42 7.58
C GLU A 63 -18.55 10.99 6.42
N GLU A 64 -19.87 10.99 6.56
CA GLU A 64 -20.83 11.53 5.57
C GLU A 64 -20.69 13.05 5.36
#